data_AF-A0A8T4QL93-F1
#
_entry.id   AF-A0A8T4QL93-F1
#
_cell.length_a   1.000
_cell.length_b   1.000
_cell.length_c   1.000
_cell.angle_alpha   90.00
_cell.angle_beta   90.00
_cell.angle_gamma   90.00
#
_symmetry.space_group_name_H-M   'P 1'
#
loop_
_entity.id
_entity.type
_entity.pdbx_description
1 polymer ?
#
loop_
_entity_poly.entity_id
_entity_poly.type
_entity_poly.pdbx_seq_one_letter_code
_entity_poly.pdbx_strand_id
1 'polypeptide(L)'
;MLSKNNIDKKLKKYMKEHLSKGYSKHAVKKVLVNHGYDEFYVDGLLKRHSESQIVKKYAIFVFFLFLISFFSFNFISIKNQQQQITGYVTTISSSNDGCCTSICQQTSKYECYGKFIEGKKCNELEECNVGCCIDKEGYCLTNYLYGNCISGNSFHINKDCSNIIFCRNLTDKSYTSRQYNIKNKKGAGITTVKPPADYQKSSFNIKYYLYDKTDVLSVAAELRYGENLVDSIALYDDGSHNDGAKDDNLYGNNWLSSKIKDFEGFKKLDVDIIITYVDGTEQSINKTQSIVVLNNNKCLLINTEWGNPSEKQNIIFAAQNYEADDGYQRFGTDVNNFLSVLFSIDKFSNNNEFNFYRLEQSLSYFNIPTLINIVSNFCPSYSNKKDLIILLDNNEDYCILENLRVVRVNPQVLLYKNITNAQINETFADFCSYVLTPKKLADEIIIFATPPKIVVNTLDNLTYNTGIINLSFTVSALNYPINYSVFLENSLILNKVSAEEITDSIVLNLTNGTNAILISSKDKNKNKAFSSFY
;
A
#
# COMPACT_ATOMS: atom_id res chain seq x y z
N MET A 1 -3.87 50.33 43.42
CA MET A 1 -3.66 49.90 42.02
C MET A 1 -4.47 48.64 41.77
N LEU A 2 -5.51 48.69 40.94
CA LEU A 2 -6.11 47.46 40.40
C LEU A 2 -5.02 46.72 39.62
N SER A 3 -4.81 45.43 39.90
CA SER A 3 -3.77 44.68 39.19
C SER A 3 -4.05 44.76 37.69
N LYS A 4 -3.01 45.06 36.90
CA LYS A 4 -3.08 45.21 35.43
C LYS A 4 -3.87 44.05 34.78
N ASN A 5 -3.77 42.86 35.36
CA ASN A 5 -4.51 41.66 34.95
C ASN A 5 -6.04 41.77 35.07
N ASN A 6 -6.58 42.50 36.04
CA ASN A 6 -8.02 42.56 36.27
C ASN A 6 -8.72 43.49 35.26
N ILE A 7 -8.07 44.58 34.87
CA ILE A 7 -8.55 45.50 33.83
C ILE A 7 -8.51 44.82 32.46
N ASP A 8 -7.40 44.17 32.13
CA ASP A 8 -7.21 43.45 30.86
C ASP A 8 -8.27 42.34 30.69
N LYS A 9 -8.63 41.65 31.78
CA LYS A 9 -9.68 40.61 31.79
C LYS A 9 -11.07 41.20 31.57
N LYS A 10 -11.40 42.34 32.19
CA LYS A 10 -12.68 43.04 31.99
C LYS A 10 -12.83 43.55 30.55
N LEU A 11 -11.77 44.13 29.99
CA LEU A 11 -11.74 44.60 28.60
C LEU A 11 -11.91 43.45 27.60
N LYS A 12 -11.19 42.34 27.78
CA LYS A 12 -11.36 41.14 26.95
C LYS A 12 -12.78 40.58 27.03
N LYS A 13 -13.39 40.59 28.22
CA LYS A 13 -14.79 40.16 28.40
C LYS A 13 -15.75 41.09 27.65
N TYR A 14 -15.59 42.40 27.81
CA TYR A 14 -16.39 43.41 27.12
C TYR A 14 -16.33 43.27 25.59
N MET A 15 -15.12 43.17 25.04
CA MET A 15 -14.91 43.01 23.59
C MET A 15 -15.54 41.71 23.08
N LYS A 16 -15.33 40.60 23.78
CA LYS A 16 -15.91 39.30 23.40
C LYS A 16 -17.44 39.39 23.36
N GLU A 17 -18.06 39.98 24.37
CA GLU A 17 -19.51 40.10 24.48
C GLU A 17 -20.09 40.95 23.33
N HIS A 18 -19.50 42.11 23.05
CA HIS A 18 -20.03 43.01 22.02
C HIS A 18 -19.73 42.50 20.61
N LEU A 19 -18.55 41.94 20.35
CA LEU A 19 -18.28 41.30 19.06
C LEU A 19 -19.21 40.10 18.83
N SER A 20 -19.59 39.35 19.87
CA SER A 20 -20.56 38.26 19.75
C SER A 20 -22.00 38.70 19.51
N LYS A 21 -22.34 39.94 19.89
CA LYS A 21 -23.65 40.58 19.60
C LYS A 21 -23.70 41.24 18.21
N GLY A 22 -22.64 41.11 17.40
CA GLY A 22 -22.59 41.61 16.03
C GLY A 22 -22.07 43.05 15.88
N TYR A 23 -21.58 43.69 16.94
CA TYR A 23 -20.96 45.01 16.83
C TYR A 23 -19.64 44.92 16.03
N SER A 24 -19.39 45.91 15.16
CA SER A 24 -18.15 45.97 14.39
C SER A 24 -16.94 46.26 15.30
N LYS A 25 -15.74 45.84 14.89
CA LYS A 25 -14.49 46.17 15.60
C LYS A 25 -14.33 47.68 15.79
N HIS A 26 -14.74 48.46 14.79
CA HIS A 26 -14.72 49.92 14.83
C HIS A 26 -15.65 50.49 15.90
N ALA A 27 -16.88 49.95 16.04
CA ALA A 27 -17.81 50.38 17.08
C ALA A 27 -17.28 50.06 18.49
N VAL A 28 -16.71 48.86 18.70
CA VAL A 28 -16.10 48.48 19.98
C VAL A 28 -14.89 49.35 20.31
N LYS A 29 -14.03 49.63 19.31
CA LYS A 29 -12.89 50.55 19.44
C LYS A 29 -13.36 51.94 19.90
N LYS A 30 -14.33 52.52 19.20
CA LYS A 30 -14.87 53.85 19.48
C LYS A 30 -15.41 53.97 20.91
N VAL A 31 -16.13 52.96 21.40
CA VAL A 31 -16.66 52.98 22.78
C VAL A 31 -15.53 52.90 23.81
N LEU A 32 -14.51 52.06 23.59
CA LEU A 32 -13.38 51.95 24.52
C LEU A 32 -12.53 53.23 24.56
N VAL A 33 -12.26 53.84 23.40
CA VAL A 33 -11.55 55.13 23.35
C VAL A 33 -12.35 56.23 24.06
N ASN A 34 -13.68 56.27 23.87
CA ASN A 34 -14.56 57.21 24.58
C ASN A 34 -14.58 57.00 26.11
N HIS A 35 -14.27 55.80 26.60
CA HIS A 35 -14.13 55.51 28.03
C HIS A 35 -12.71 55.81 28.58
N GLY A 36 -11.86 56.47 27.79
CA GLY A 36 -10.54 56.94 28.22
C GLY A 36 -9.42 55.91 28.06
N TYR A 37 -9.62 54.85 27.27
CA TYR A 37 -8.54 53.92 26.94
C TYR A 37 -7.72 54.42 25.75
N ASP A 38 -6.40 54.33 25.86
CA ASP A 38 -5.45 54.69 24.78
C ASP A 38 -5.73 53.89 23.49
N GLU A 39 -5.68 54.59 22.35
CA GLU A 39 -6.07 54.02 21.05
C GLU A 39 -5.15 52.87 20.61
N PHE A 40 -3.83 53.02 20.77
CA PHE A 40 -2.86 51.98 20.44
C PHE A 40 -3.03 50.75 21.32
N TYR A 41 -3.34 50.96 22.61
CA TYR A 41 -3.64 49.87 23.54
C TYR A 41 -4.92 49.11 23.14
N VAL A 42 -5.99 49.82 22.75
CA VAL A 42 -7.24 49.21 22.27
C VAL A 42 -7.01 48.43 20.97
N ASP A 43 -6.22 48.96 20.03
CA ASP A 43 -5.87 48.26 18.80
C ASP A 43 -5.06 46.99 19.07
N GLY A 44 -4.10 47.05 19.99
CA GLY A 44 -3.33 45.89 20.44
C GLY A 44 -4.19 44.82 21.12
N LEU A 45 -5.27 45.21 21.79
CA LEU A 45 -6.27 44.28 22.34
C LEU A 45 -7.13 43.65 21.23
N LEU A 46 -7.63 44.45 20.28
CA LEU A 46 -8.45 43.98 19.15
C LEU A 46 -7.67 43.03 18.25
N LYS A 47 -6.39 43.32 17.98
CA LYS A 47 -5.49 42.46 17.21
C LYS A 47 -5.31 41.10 17.88
N ARG A 48 -4.93 41.07 19.17
CA ARG A 48 -4.80 39.84 19.97
C ARG A 48 -6.11 39.07 20.06
N HIS A 49 -7.24 39.76 20.15
CA HIS A 49 -8.55 39.12 20.14
C HIS A 49 -8.80 38.42 18.79
N SER A 50 -8.56 39.09 17.66
CA SER A 50 -8.71 38.47 16.34
C SER A 50 -7.74 37.32 16.09
N GLU A 51 -6.49 37.44 16.49
CA GLU A 51 -5.51 36.36 16.43
C GLU A 51 -5.99 35.15 17.26
N SER A 52 -6.50 35.36 18.47
CA SER A 52 -7.04 34.26 19.29
C SER A 52 -8.28 33.62 18.68
N GLN A 53 -9.11 34.38 17.96
CA GLN A 53 -10.29 33.85 17.27
C GLN A 53 -9.89 33.08 16.01
N ILE A 54 -8.85 33.54 15.28
CA ILE A 54 -8.26 32.82 14.15
C ILE A 54 -7.67 31.52 14.65
N VAL A 55 -6.83 31.54 15.69
CA VAL A 55 -6.24 30.33 16.28
C VAL A 55 -7.33 29.37 16.78
N LYS A 56 -8.40 29.86 17.41
CA LYS A 56 -9.53 29.00 17.80
C LYS A 56 -10.29 28.42 16.62
N LYS A 57 -10.55 29.20 15.57
CA LYS A 57 -11.22 28.72 14.36
C LYS A 57 -10.35 27.71 13.62
N TYR A 58 -9.05 27.95 13.50
CA TYR A 58 -8.10 26.99 12.93
C TYR A 58 -7.94 25.76 13.80
N ALA A 59 -7.89 25.88 15.13
CA ALA A 59 -7.83 24.73 16.02
C ALA A 59 -9.11 23.89 15.92
N ILE A 60 -10.30 24.52 15.83
CA ILE A 60 -11.56 23.84 15.59
C ILE A 60 -11.58 23.20 14.19
N PHE A 61 -11.07 23.89 13.16
CA PHE A 61 -10.99 23.37 11.80
C PHE A 61 -10.00 22.21 11.67
N VAL A 62 -8.84 22.29 12.31
CA VAL A 62 -7.84 21.21 12.39
C VAL A 62 -8.39 20.06 13.23
N PHE A 63 -9.10 20.33 14.31
CA PHE A 63 -9.80 19.30 15.09
C PHE A 63 -10.93 18.66 14.28
N PHE A 64 -11.65 19.42 13.45
CA PHE A 64 -12.65 18.89 12.51
C PHE A 64 -11.99 18.12 11.38
N LEU A 65 -10.85 18.56 10.85
CA LEU A 65 -10.06 17.79 9.88
C LEU A 65 -9.50 16.52 10.51
N PHE A 66 -9.13 16.56 11.79
CA PHE A 66 -8.68 15.39 12.54
C PHE A 66 -9.85 14.49 12.89
N LEU A 67 -11.04 15.01 13.19
CA LEU A 67 -12.25 14.22 13.36
C LEU A 67 -12.73 13.66 12.03
N ILE A 68 -12.65 14.42 10.93
CA ILE A 68 -12.97 13.94 9.59
C ILE A 68 -11.93 12.94 9.16
N SER A 69 -10.63 13.13 9.42
CA SER A 69 -9.61 12.12 9.14
C SER A 69 -9.81 10.93 10.04
N PHE A 70 -10.05 11.09 11.34
CA PHE A 70 -10.30 10.01 12.29
C PHE A 70 -11.58 9.26 11.95
N PHE A 71 -12.68 9.92 11.60
CA PHE A 71 -13.88 9.29 11.10
C PHE A 71 -13.68 8.73 9.70
N SER A 72 -12.88 9.35 8.84
CA SER A 72 -12.51 8.75 7.55
C SER A 72 -11.59 7.55 7.75
N PHE A 73 -10.76 7.50 8.79
CA PHE A 73 -9.85 6.39 9.13
C PHE A 73 -10.50 5.34 10.03
N ASN A 74 -11.67 5.62 10.64
CA ASN A 74 -12.47 4.67 11.38
C ASN A 74 -13.71 4.20 10.58
N PHE A 75 -14.19 4.97 9.58
CA PHE A 75 -15.19 4.56 8.59
C PHE A 75 -14.60 4.07 7.27
N ILE A 76 -13.35 4.44 6.93
CA ILE A 76 -12.43 3.43 6.43
C ILE A 76 -12.22 2.55 7.66
N SER A 77 -13.17 1.67 7.92
CA SER A 77 -12.80 0.40 8.48
C SER A 77 -11.70 -0.08 7.54
N ILE A 78 -10.43 0.09 7.93
CA ILE A 78 -9.44 -0.92 7.67
C ILE A 78 -10.03 -2.10 8.45
N LYS A 79 -11.07 -2.72 7.87
CA LYS A 79 -11.14 -4.14 7.81
C LYS A 79 -9.72 -4.47 7.45
N ASN A 80 -9.01 -5.10 8.37
CA ASN A 80 -8.01 -6.06 8.00
C ASN A 80 -8.71 -6.98 7.00
N GLN A 81 -8.81 -6.52 5.75
CA GLN A 81 -8.73 -7.37 4.61
C GLN A 81 -7.30 -7.89 4.70
N GLN A 82 -7.12 -8.92 5.54
CA GLN A 82 -6.62 -10.15 4.96
C GLN A 82 -7.24 -10.21 3.57
N GLN A 83 -6.43 -9.99 2.55
CA GLN A 83 -6.82 -10.20 1.17
C GLN A 83 -7.15 -11.69 1.05
N GLN A 84 -8.30 -12.10 1.55
CA GLN A 84 -9.06 -13.17 0.98
C GLN A 84 -9.50 -12.60 -0.36
N ILE A 85 -8.88 -13.13 -1.40
CA ILE A 85 -9.24 -12.87 -2.78
C ILE A 85 -10.70 -13.29 -2.92
N THR A 86 -11.63 -12.34 -2.79
CA THR A 86 -13.05 -12.53 -3.07
C THR A 86 -13.36 -11.74 -4.34
N GLY A 87 -13.70 -12.44 -5.42
CA GLY A 87 -14.18 -11.80 -6.65
C GLY A 87 -15.38 -10.90 -6.38
N TYR A 88 -15.41 -9.74 -7.04
CA TYR A 88 -16.49 -8.75 -6.89
C TYR A 88 -17.84 -9.31 -7.36
N VAL A 89 -18.87 -9.17 -6.52
CA VAL A 89 -20.28 -9.28 -6.90
C VAL A 89 -20.72 -7.92 -7.48
N THR A 90 -21.20 -7.92 -8.72
CA THR A 90 -21.75 -6.73 -9.39
C THR A 90 -23.11 -6.36 -8.79
N THR A 91 -23.23 -5.14 -8.24
CA THR A 91 -24.49 -4.57 -7.76
C THR A 91 -25.26 -3.93 -8.90
N ILE A 92 -26.50 -4.35 -9.16
CA ILE A 92 -27.51 -3.54 -9.85
C ILE A 92 -28.54 -3.20 -8.80
N SER A 93 -28.72 -1.91 -8.55
CA SER A 93 -29.50 -1.35 -7.46
C SER A 93 -30.98 -1.18 -7.82
N SER A 94 -31.86 -1.71 -6.98
CA SER A 94 -33.22 -1.21 -6.80
C SER A 94 -33.65 -1.32 -5.32
N SER A 95 -34.60 -0.49 -4.89
CA SER A 95 -34.90 -0.25 -3.47
C SER A 95 -35.60 -1.38 -2.71
N ASN A 96 -35.64 -2.61 -3.25
CA ASN A 96 -36.19 -3.82 -2.62
C ASN A 96 -35.20 -5.01 -2.65
N ASP A 97 -33.89 -4.73 -2.80
CA ASP A 97 -32.89 -5.77 -2.98
C ASP A 97 -32.62 -6.51 -1.65
N GLY A 98 -32.56 -7.83 -1.76
CA GLY A 98 -32.11 -8.75 -0.72
C GLY A 98 -31.05 -9.68 -1.32
N CYS A 99 -30.44 -10.51 -0.50
CA CYS A 99 -29.47 -11.46 -0.99
C CYS A 99 -30.13 -12.78 -1.38
N CYS A 100 -29.91 -13.23 -2.61
CA CYS A 100 -30.22 -14.59 -2.99
C CYS A 100 -29.10 -15.54 -2.57
N THR A 101 -29.30 -16.40 -1.58
CA THR A 101 -28.21 -17.22 -1.03
C THR A 101 -27.72 -18.32 -1.97
N SER A 102 -28.49 -18.69 -2.99
CA SER A 102 -28.08 -19.71 -3.97
C SER A 102 -27.05 -19.21 -4.99
N ILE A 103 -27.03 -17.91 -5.27
CA ILE A 103 -26.11 -17.28 -6.24
C ILE A 103 -25.29 -16.14 -5.62
N CYS A 104 -25.57 -15.80 -4.37
CA CYS A 104 -24.98 -14.71 -3.60
C CYS A 104 -24.85 -13.39 -4.36
N GLN A 105 -25.90 -13.08 -5.10
CA GLN A 105 -26.10 -11.81 -5.75
C GLN A 105 -27.22 -11.03 -5.06
N GLN A 106 -27.03 -9.72 -4.95
CA GLN A 106 -28.11 -8.82 -4.59
C GLN A 106 -29.06 -8.74 -5.77
N THR A 107 -30.29 -9.11 -5.54
CA THR A 107 -31.29 -9.28 -6.60
C THR A 107 -32.67 -9.10 -6.00
N SER A 108 -33.71 -9.17 -6.83
CA SER A 108 -35.08 -9.21 -6.35
C SER A 108 -35.47 -10.64 -5.90
N LYS A 109 -36.49 -10.76 -5.04
CA LYS A 109 -37.00 -12.06 -4.61
C LYS A 109 -37.42 -12.95 -5.79
N TYR A 110 -37.89 -12.36 -6.88
CA TYR A 110 -38.39 -13.07 -8.06
C TYR A 110 -37.29 -13.63 -8.96
N GLU A 111 -36.09 -13.07 -8.89
CA GLU A 111 -34.90 -13.52 -9.63
C GLU A 111 -34.09 -14.55 -8.82
N CYS A 112 -34.46 -14.78 -7.56
CA CYS A 112 -33.81 -15.74 -6.69
C CYS A 112 -34.46 -17.13 -6.78
N TYR A 113 -33.75 -18.08 -7.40
CA TYR A 113 -34.17 -19.48 -7.44
C TYR A 113 -33.97 -20.23 -6.10
N GLY A 114 -33.32 -19.59 -5.11
CA GLY A 114 -33.04 -20.14 -3.80
C GLY A 114 -33.65 -19.35 -2.65
N LYS A 115 -33.07 -19.50 -1.45
CA LYS A 115 -33.50 -18.74 -0.27
C LYS A 115 -33.11 -17.27 -0.44
N PHE A 116 -34.10 -16.39 -0.42
CA PHE A 116 -33.92 -14.96 -0.52
C PHE A 116 -34.00 -14.32 0.88
N ILE A 117 -32.99 -13.52 1.25
CA ILE A 117 -32.95 -12.79 2.52
C ILE A 117 -33.13 -11.30 2.24
N GLU A 118 -34.35 -10.84 2.45
CA GLU A 118 -34.78 -9.46 2.21
C GLU A 118 -34.04 -8.47 3.11
N GLY A 119 -33.59 -7.33 2.54
CA GLY A 119 -32.95 -6.24 3.28
C GLY A 119 -31.53 -6.50 3.79
N LYS A 120 -30.95 -7.67 3.53
CA LYS A 120 -29.55 -8.00 3.86
C LYS A 120 -28.68 -8.01 2.62
N LYS A 121 -27.49 -7.42 2.71
CA LYS A 121 -26.48 -7.51 1.63
C LYS A 121 -25.83 -8.89 1.66
N CYS A 122 -25.44 -9.43 0.50
CA CYS A 122 -24.81 -10.75 0.45
C CYS A 122 -23.50 -10.84 1.23
N ASN A 123 -22.73 -9.76 1.30
CA ASN A 123 -21.50 -9.69 2.10
C ASN A 123 -21.73 -9.61 3.62
N GLU A 124 -22.99 -9.54 4.08
CA GLU A 124 -23.37 -9.59 5.49
C GLU A 124 -23.86 -10.99 5.90
N LEU A 125 -23.95 -11.93 4.96
CA LEU A 125 -24.43 -13.28 5.18
C LEU A 125 -23.26 -14.26 5.11
N GLU A 126 -23.03 -15.01 6.18
CA GLU A 126 -21.94 -15.97 6.29
C GLU A 126 -22.02 -17.07 5.21
N GLU A 127 -23.23 -17.50 4.87
CA GLU A 127 -23.53 -18.45 3.79
C GLU A 127 -23.06 -17.95 2.41
N CYS A 128 -22.94 -16.62 2.24
CA CYS A 128 -22.51 -15.95 1.04
C CYS A 128 -21.07 -15.45 1.07
N ASN A 129 -20.30 -15.84 2.08
CA ASN A 129 -18.86 -15.67 2.06
C ASN A 129 -18.23 -16.69 1.13
N VAL A 130 -17.29 -16.22 0.31
CA VAL A 130 -16.49 -17.07 -0.57
C VAL A 130 -15.39 -17.73 0.27
N GLY A 131 -15.43 -19.05 0.37
CA GLY A 131 -14.40 -19.87 1.02
C GLY A 131 -13.67 -20.80 0.05
N CYS A 132 -12.70 -21.56 0.55
CA CYS A 132 -12.18 -22.73 -0.14
C CYS A 132 -13.00 -23.96 0.27
N CYS A 133 -13.60 -24.69 -0.67
CA CYS A 133 -14.10 -26.04 -0.39
C CYS A 133 -12.97 -27.05 -0.67
N ILE A 134 -12.90 -28.13 0.11
CA ILE A 134 -12.10 -29.31 -0.21
C ILE A 134 -13.05 -30.42 -0.62
N ASP A 135 -12.98 -30.90 -1.86
CA ASP A 135 -13.82 -32.03 -2.29
C ASP A 135 -13.37 -33.36 -1.68
N LYS A 136 -14.14 -34.43 -1.91
CA LYS A 136 -13.78 -35.79 -1.46
C LYS A 136 -12.46 -36.31 -2.03
N GLU A 137 -11.96 -35.70 -3.10
CA GLU A 137 -10.72 -36.05 -3.79
C GLU A 137 -9.54 -35.15 -3.38
N GLY A 138 -9.75 -34.25 -2.40
CA GLY A 138 -8.74 -33.38 -1.81
C GLY A 138 -8.46 -32.09 -2.59
N TYR A 139 -9.24 -31.75 -3.63
CA TYR A 139 -9.01 -30.51 -4.38
C TYR A 139 -9.47 -29.27 -3.62
N CYS A 140 -8.57 -28.29 -3.50
CA CYS A 140 -8.90 -26.95 -3.02
C CYS A 140 -9.60 -26.18 -4.14
N LEU A 141 -10.92 -26.07 -4.05
CA LEU A 141 -11.72 -25.30 -4.97
C LEU A 141 -11.90 -23.88 -4.41
N THR A 142 -11.28 -22.90 -5.05
CA THR A 142 -11.45 -21.47 -4.71
C THR A 142 -12.73 -20.92 -5.35
N ASN A 143 -13.31 -19.87 -4.77
CA ASN A 143 -14.54 -19.22 -5.24
C ASN A 143 -15.88 -19.95 -5.00
N TYR A 144 -16.01 -20.72 -3.91
CA TYR A 144 -17.28 -21.38 -3.56
C TYR A 144 -17.96 -20.71 -2.37
N LEU A 145 -19.29 -20.69 -2.41
CA LEU A 145 -20.11 -20.20 -1.30
C LEU A 145 -20.01 -21.17 -0.12
N TYR A 146 -19.67 -20.64 1.06
CA TYR A 146 -19.47 -21.43 2.27
C TYR A 146 -20.64 -22.40 2.56
N GLY A 147 -21.88 -21.94 2.38
CA GLY A 147 -23.08 -22.77 2.57
C GLY A 147 -23.18 -23.97 1.62
N ASN A 148 -22.64 -23.86 0.40
CA ASN A 148 -22.61 -24.96 -0.58
C ASN A 148 -21.54 -26.00 -0.26
N CYS A 149 -20.47 -25.62 0.44
CA CYS A 149 -19.48 -26.59 0.92
C CYS A 149 -20.07 -27.49 2.02
N ILE A 150 -20.95 -26.97 2.88
CA ILE A 150 -21.47 -27.70 4.06
C ILE A 150 -22.71 -28.54 3.71
N SER A 151 -23.55 -28.05 2.79
CA SER A 151 -24.86 -28.65 2.50
C SER A 151 -24.82 -29.82 1.50
N GLY A 152 -23.71 -30.02 0.79
CA GLY A 152 -23.45 -31.24 0.03
C GLY A 152 -22.62 -32.22 0.86
N ASN A 153 -23.00 -33.50 0.89
CA ASN A 153 -22.29 -34.62 1.55
C ASN A 153 -20.87 -34.88 0.99
N SER A 154 -20.16 -33.86 0.50
CA SER A 154 -19.00 -33.96 -0.37
C SER A 154 -17.87 -32.98 -0.11
N PHE A 155 -17.99 -32.05 0.85
CA PHE A 155 -16.87 -31.16 1.20
C PHE A 155 -16.72 -31.00 2.72
N HIS A 156 -15.47 -30.93 3.20
CA HIS A 156 -15.14 -30.68 4.61
C HIS A 156 -14.49 -29.30 4.77
N ILE A 157 -14.81 -28.58 5.85
CA ILE A 157 -14.10 -27.34 6.23
C ILE A 157 -13.69 -27.39 7.71
N ASN A 158 -12.40 -27.12 7.99
CA ASN A 158 -11.98 -26.54 9.29
C ASN A 158 -10.60 -25.82 9.27
N LYS A 159 -10.11 -25.26 8.14
CA LYS A 159 -8.82 -24.52 8.09
C LYS A 159 -8.84 -23.36 7.08
N ASP A 160 -8.08 -22.30 7.38
CA ASP A 160 -7.80 -21.16 6.48
C ASP A 160 -6.95 -21.61 5.26
N CYS A 161 -7.25 -21.10 4.05
CA CYS A 161 -6.62 -21.52 2.79
C CYS A 161 -5.10 -21.29 2.78
N SER A 162 -4.63 -20.30 3.54
CA SER A 162 -3.21 -20.00 3.76
C SER A 162 -2.43 -21.16 4.41
N ASN A 163 -3.14 -22.03 5.14
CA ASN A 163 -2.58 -23.18 5.86
C ASN A 163 -2.62 -24.48 5.06
N ILE A 164 -3.18 -24.48 3.85
CA ILE A 164 -3.34 -25.67 3.01
C ILE A 164 -2.36 -25.60 1.83
N ILE A 165 -1.38 -26.51 1.81
CA ILE A 165 -0.26 -26.58 0.85
C ILE A 165 -0.73 -26.50 -0.61
N PHE A 166 -1.90 -27.07 -0.93
CA PHE A 166 -2.49 -27.04 -2.27
C PHE A 166 -2.95 -25.66 -2.72
N CYS A 167 -3.47 -24.81 -1.83
CA CYS A 167 -4.07 -23.54 -2.25
C CYS A 167 -3.00 -22.47 -2.54
N ARG A 168 -1.77 -22.61 -2.01
CA ARG A 168 -0.70 -21.60 -2.18
C ARG A 168 -0.03 -21.64 -3.56
N ASN A 169 -0.09 -22.78 -4.26
CA ASN A 169 0.65 -23.00 -5.52
C ASN A 169 -0.23 -23.11 -6.78
N LEU A 170 -1.56 -22.92 -6.67
CA LEU A 170 -2.50 -23.09 -7.80
C LEU A 170 -2.93 -21.78 -8.49
N THR A 171 -2.30 -20.64 -8.21
CA THR A 171 -2.64 -19.36 -8.84
C THR A 171 -2.27 -19.27 -10.32
N ASP A 172 -1.48 -20.20 -10.84
CA ASP A 172 -1.05 -20.18 -12.23
C ASP A 172 -1.96 -21.06 -13.11
N LYS A 173 -2.72 -20.44 -14.02
CA LYS A 173 -3.67 -21.11 -14.95
C LYS A 173 -3.02 -22.19 -15.84
N SER A 174 -1.70 -22.21 -15.90
CA SER A 174 -0.88 -23.20 -16.61
C SER A 174 -0.77 -24.56 -15.88
N TYR A 175 -1.01 -24.62 -14.56
CA TYR A 175 -0.77 -25.84 -13.76
C TYR A 175 -1.93 -26.86 -13.75
N THR A 176 -3.17 -26.41 -13.94
CA THR A 176 -4.36 -27.27 -13.88
C THR A 176 -4.43 -28.28 -15.03
N SER A 177 -3.84 -27.98 -16.19
CA SER A 177 -3.77 -28.93 -17.32
C SER A 177 -2.64 -29.96 -17.17
N ARG A 178 -1.60 -29.70 -16.36
CA ARG A 178 -0.52 -30.66 -16.07
C ARG A 178 -0.85 -31.60 -14.92
N GLN A 179 -1.61 -31.18 -13.92
CA GLN A 179 -1.98 -32.02 -12.76
C GLN A 179 -2.80 -33.25 -13.11
N TYR A 180 -3.67 -33.18 -14.13
CA TYR A 180 -4.50 -34.33 -14.54
C TYR A 180 -3.70 -35.52 -15.08
N ASN A 181 -2.47 -35.31 -15.55
CA ASN A 181 -1.56 -36.41 -15.95
C ASN A 181 -0.56 -36.83 -14.86
N ILE A 182 -0.50 -36.10 -13.73
CA ILE A 182 0.44 -36.37 -12.64
C ILE A 182 -0.20 -37.28 -11.57
N LYS A 183 -1.51 -37.16 -11.32
CA LYS A 183 -2.21 -37.97 -10.30
C LYS A 183 -2.19 -39.48 -10.54
N ASN A 184 -2.03 -39.93 -11.79
CA ASN A 184 -2.02 -41.36 -12.12
C ASN A 184 -0.62 -42.00 -12.11
N LYS A 185 0.43 -41.25 -11.78
CA LYS A 185 1.77 -41.82 -11.61
C LYS A 185 1.96 -42.23 -10.15
N LYS A 186 2.22 -43.53 -9.92
CA LYS A 186 2.68 -44.06 -8.63
C LYS A 186 3.81 -43.14 -8.12
N GLY A 187 3.76 -42.77 -6.84
CA GLY A 187 4.75 -41.90 -6.23
C GLY A 187 4.68 -40.42 -6.64
N ALA A 188 3.63 -39.93 -7.29
CA ALA A 188 3.51 -38.50 -7.55
C ALA A 188 3.10 -37.71 -6.28
N GLY A 189 3.63 -36.50 -6.13
CA GLY A 189 3.36 -35.66 -4.96
C GLY A 189 3.88 -34.23 -5.06
N ILE A 190 3.81 -33.49 -3.95
CA ILE A 190 4.30 -32.11 -3.83
C ILE A 190 5.25 -31.99 -2.65
N THR A 191 6.45 -31.47 -2.89
CA THR A 191 7.41 -31.13 -1.83
C THR A 191 7.24 -29.68 -1.40
N THR A 192 7.40 -29.42 -0.10
CA THR A 192 7.56 -28.06 0.43
C THR A 192 8.72 -28.03 1.40
N VAL A 193 9.47 -26.91 1.43
CA VAL A 193 10.52 -26.69 2.43
C VAL A 193 10.32 -25.33 3.09
N LYS A 194 10.41 -25.29 4.42
CA LYS A 194 10.27 -24.08 5.23
C LYS A 194 11.34 -24.00 6.34
N PRO A 195 12.07 -22.87 6.46
CA PRO A 195 12.18 -21.81 5.46
C PRO A 195 12.88 -22.33 4.19
N PRO A 196 12.74 -21.68 3.03
CA PRO A 196 13.43 -22.11 1.82
C PRO A 196 14.91 -21.71 1.79
N ALA A 197 15.29 -20.73 2.60
CA ALA A 197 16.65 -20.28 2.79
C ALA A 197 16.88 -19.88 4.25
N ASP A 198 18.02 -20.26 4.82
CA ASP A 198 18.40 -19.91 6.19
C ASP A 198 19.90 -20.13 6.40
N TYR A 199 20.42 -19.69 7.55
CA TYR A 199 21.81 -19.83 7.94
C TYR A 199 22.23 -21.28 8.21
N GLN A 200 23.53 -21.54 8.14
CA GLN A 200 24.12 -22.80 8.60
C GLN A 200 23.77 -23.00 10.07
N LYS A 201 23.45 -24.25 10.44
CA LYS A 201 22.93 -24.68 11.75
C LYS A 201 21.44 -24.36 12.00
N SER A 202 20.74 -23.74 11.05
CA SER A 202 19.27 -23.59 11.10
C SER A 202 18.55 -24.91 10.79
N SER A 203 17.27 -24.96 11.15
CA SER A 203 16.38 -26.09 10.92
C SER A 203 15.45 -25.84 9.74
N PHE A 204 15.36 -26.82 8.84
CA PHE A 204 14.53 -26.78 7.64
C PHE A 204 13.47 -27.87 7.74
N ASN A 205 12.19 -27.49 7.80
CA ASN A 205 11.08 -28.41 7.74
C ASN A 205 10.81 -28.81 6.30
N ILE A 206 11.02 -30.08 5.98
CA ILE A 206 10.77 -30.68 4.67
C ILE A 206 9.50 -31.48 4.77
N LYS A 207 8.54 -31.21 3.88
CA LYS A 207 7.32 -32.00 3.77
C LYS A 207 7.11 -32.49 2.36
N TYR A 208 6.48 -33.64 2.24
CA TYR A 208 6.10 -34.24 0.97
C TYR A 208 4.67 -34.78 1.07
N TYR A 209 3.75 -34.20 0.30
CA TYR A 209 2.40 -34.73 0.17
C TYR A 209 2.36 -35.75 -0.94
N LEU A 210 2.05 -37.00 -0.61
CA LEU A 210 1.98 -38.09 -1.57
C LEU A 210 0.53 -38.31 -2.01
N TYR A 211 0.27 -38.29 -3.32
CA TYR A 211 -1.10 -38.44 -3.84
C TYR A 211 -1.68 -39.84 -3.61
N ASP A 212 -0.84 -40.87 -3.73
CA ASP A 212 -1.22 -42.27 -3.56
C ASP A 212 -0.21 -42.96 -2.63
N LYS A 213 -0.68 -43.35 -1.45
CA LYS A 213 0.13 -44.05 -0.44
C LYS A 213 0.06 -45.58 -0.53
N THR A 214 -0.60 -46.13 -1.56
CA THR A 214 -0.75 -47.56 -1.72
C THR A 214 0.61 -48.24 -1.83
N ASP A 215 0.80 -49.29 -1.02
CA ASP A 215 2.04 -50.07 -0.93
C ASP A 215 3.30 -49.25 -0.59
N VAL A 216 3.17 -48.07 0.01
CA VAL A 216 4.33 -47.28 0.44
C VAL A 216 4.84 -47.80 1.77
N LEU A 217 6.12 -48.17 1.81
CA LEU A 217 6.81 -48.60 3.02
C LEU A 217 7.46 -47.42 3.74
N SER A 218 8.15 -46.54 3.01
CA SER A 218 8.82 -45.37 3.58
C SER A 218 9.01 -44.26 2.56
N VAL A 219 9.10 -43.03 3.06
CA VAL A 219 9.46 -41.83 2.29
C VAL A 219 10.69 -41.20 2.91
N ALA A 220 11.66 -40.81 2.08
CA ALA A 220 12.85 -40.08 2.50
C ALA A 220 13.10 -38.87 1.61
N ALA A 221 13.76 -37.85 2.16
CA ALA A 221 14.29 -36.73 1.40
C ALA A 221 15.81 -36.82 1.35
N GLU A 222 16.35 -36.89 0.14
CA GLU A 222 17.78 -36.81 -0.12
C GLU A 222 18.16 -35.38 -0.49
N LEU A 223 19.14 -34.84 0.21
CA LEU A 223 19.64 -33.49 -0.01
C LEU A 223 20.93 -33.57 -0.82
N ARG A 224 20.94 -33.00 -2.02
CA ARG A 224 22.05 -33.11 -2.96
C ARG A 224 22.69 -31.77 -3.30
N TYR A 225 24.01 -31.77 -3.44
CA TYR A 225 24.78 -30.66 -4.01
C TYR A 225 25.38 -31.10 -5.35
N GLY A 226 24.71 -30.74 -6.44
CA GLY A 226 24.98 -31.35 -7.75
C GLY A 226 24.61 -32.84 -7.70
N GLU A 227 25.56 -33.71 -7.99
CA GLU A 227 25.36 -35.17 -7.92
C GLU A 227 25.67 -35.75 -6.53
N ASN A 228 26.33 -34.98 -5.66
CA ASN A 228 26.78 -35.47 -4.36
C ASN A 228 25.66 -35.46 -3.33
N LEU A 229 25.42 -36.61 -2.68
CA LEU A 229 24.53 -36.71 -1.53
C LEU A 229 25.17 -36.01 -0.31
N VAL A 230 24.45 -35.06 0.26
CA VAL A 230 24.85 -34.32 1.46
C VAL A 230 24.27 -34.98 2.72
N ASP A 231 23.00 -35.35 2.68
CA ASP A 231 22.30 -36.02 3.77
C ASP A 231 21.05 -36.73 3.25
N SER A 232 20.54 -37.69 4.03
CA SER A 232 19.25 -38.34 3.78
C SER A 232 18.45 -38.37 5.09
N ILE A 233 17.19 -37.95 5.03
CA ILE A 233 16.28 -37.92 6.17
C ILE A 233 15.02 -38.72 5.87
N ALA A 234 14.60 -39.55 6.81
CA ALA A 234 13.28 -40.17 6.74
C ALA A 234 12.19 -39.11 6.97
N LEU A 235 11.10 -39.17 6.21
CA LEU A 235 9.89 -38.37 6.41
C LEU A 235 8.79 -39.27 6.97
N TYR A 236 8.01 -38.76 7.93
CA TYR A 236 6.99 -39.53 8.65
C TYR A 236 5.60 -38.92 8.46
N ASP A 237 4.57 -39.76 8.45
CA ASP A 237 3.14 -39.41 8.49
C ASP A 237 2.53 -39.97 9.80
N ASP A 238 3.08 -39.53 10.94
CA ASP A 238 2.77 -39.95 12.30
C ASP A 238 2.14 -38.85 13.18
N GLY A 239 1.99 -37.63 12.65
CA GLY A 239 1.46 -36.46 13.34
C GLY A 239 2.43 -35.80 14.32
N SER A 240 3.69 -36.24 14.38
CA SER A 240 4.69 -35.78 15.35
C SER A 240 5.89 -35.07 14.71
N HIS A 241 6.11 -35.23 13.40
CA HIS A 241 7.30 -34.70 12.70
C HIS A 241 7.01 -33.42 11.90
N ASN A 242 6.08 -32.60 12.39
CA ASN A 242 5.55 -31.42 11.70
C ASN A 242 4.93 -31.76 10.35
N ASP A 243 4.38 -32.95 10.25
CA ASP A 243 3.83 -33.59 9.08
C ASP A 243 2.33 -33.33 8.98
N GLY A 244 1.58 -33.31 10.07
CA GLY A 244 0.16 -32.95 10.01
C GLY A 244 -0.66 -33.77 10.99
N ALA A 245 -1.80 -34.26 10.53
CA ALA A 245 -2.48 -35.34 11.24
C ALA A 245 -1.85 -36.67 10.77
N LYS A 246 -1.84 -37.66 11.65
CA LYS A 246 -1.40 -39.00 11.28
C LYS A 246 -2.25 -39.56 10.12
N ASP A 247 -1.60 -40.27 9.21
CA ASP A 247 -2.18 -40.98 8.07
C ASP A 247 -2.88 -40.06 7.04
N ASP A 248 -2.50 -38.78 6.97
CA ASP A 248 -3.09 -37.79 6.06
C ASP A 248 -2.34 -37.64 4.71
N ASN A 249 -1.36 -38.52 4.46
CA ASN A 249 -0.46 -38.57 3.32
C ASN A 249 0.55 -37.40 3.25
N LEU A 250 0.60 -36.54 4.25
CA LEU A 250 1.62 -35.50 4.36
C LEU A 250 2.77 -36.03 5.21
N TYR A 251 3.87 -36.38 4.55
CA TYR A 251 5.09 -36.82 5.22
C TYR A 251 5.94 -35.60 5.59
N GLY A 252 6.54 -35.58 6.78
CA GLY A 252 7.35 -34.45 7.23
C GLY A 252 8.53 -34.85 8.11
N ASN A 253 9.58 -34.03 8.10
CA ASN A 253 10.63 -34.04 9.12
C ASN A 253 11.43 -32.72 9.10
N ASN A 254 12.24 -32.50 10.12
CA ASN A 254 13.16 -31.38 10.20
C ASN A 254 14.59 -31.83 9.89
N TRP A 255 15.26 -31.08 9.02
CA TRP A 255 16.67 -31.23 8.72
C TRP A 255 17.49 -30.11 9.36
N LEU A 256 18.64 -30.45 9.94
CA LEU A 256 19.58 -29.48 10.51
C LEU A 256 20.75 -29.27 9.57
N SER A 257 20.96 -28.03 9.12
CA SER A 257 22.02 -27.69 8.15
C SER A 257 23.44 -27.75 8.72
N SER A 258 23.59 -28.01 10.03
CA SER A 258 24.87 -28.24 10.70
C SER A 258 25.64 -29.45 10.15
N LYS A 259 24.97 -30.34 9.41
CA LYS A 259 25.59 -31.48 8.73
C LYS A 259 26.41 -31.09 7.49
N ILE A 260 26.22 -29.89 6.96
CA ILE A 260 27.05 -29.38 5.86
C ILE A 260 28.40 -28.92 6.44
N LYS A 261 29.51 -29.43 5.89
CA LYS A 261 30.86 -28.91 6.17
C LYS A 261 30.94 -27.41 5.92
N ASP A 262 31.69 -26.70 6.74
CA ASP A 262 31.86 -25.24 6.64
C ASP A 262 32.19 -24.80 5.20
N PHE A 263 31.51 -23.76 4.76
CA PHE A 263 31.64 -23.13 3.45
C PHE A 263 31.49 -21.62 3.58
N GLU A 264 31.79 -20.84 2.55
CA GLU A 264 31.56 -19.40 2.54
C GLU A 264 30.47 -19.05 1.52
N GLY A 265 29.61 -18.08 1.85
CA GLY A 265 28.57 -17.61 0.96
C GLY A 265 27.30 -18.46 1.01
N PHE A 266 26.86 -18.97 -0.13
CA PHE A 266 25.62 -19.74 -0.26
C PHE A 266 25.89 -21.16 -0.79
N LYS A 267 25.05 -22.11 -0.40
CA LYS A 267 25.00 -23.45 -0.98
C LYS A 267 23.55 -23.82 -1.26
N LYS A 268 23.23 -24.03 -2.53
CA LYS A 268 21.93 -24.55 -2.97
C LYS A 268 21.96 -26.07 -2.95
N LEU A 269 21.04 -26.68 -2.20
CA LEU A 269 20.81 -28.11 -2.20
C LEU A 269 19.52 -28.41 -2.94
N ASP A 270 19.55 -29.39 -3.82
CA ASP A 270 18.34 -29.96 -4.41
C ASP A 270 17.75 -31.02 -3.46
N VAL A 271 16.43 -31.08 -3.39
CA VAL A 271 15.69 -32.06 -2.58
C VAL A 271 15.10 -33.10 -3.52
N ASP A 272 15.63 -34.31 -3.43
CA ASP A 272 15.10 -35.49 -4.10
C ASP A 272 14.22 -36.27 -3.13
N ILE A 273 13.10 -36.80 -3.60
CA ILE A 273 12.20 -37.63 -2.79
C ILE A 273 12.37 -39.08 -3.20
N ILE A 274 12.69 -39.93 -2.23
CA ILE A 274 12.84 -41.37 -2.39
C ILE A 274 11.64 -42.04 -1.74
N ILE A 275 10.91 -42.84 -2.50
CA ILE A 275 9.77 -43.62 -2.03
C ILE A 275 10.14 -45.09 -2.16
N THR A 276 10.13 -45.81 -1.04
CA THR A 276 10.32 -47.26 -1.01
C THR A 276 8.95 -47.91 -0.85
N TYR A 277 8.64 -48.88 -1.69
CA TYR A 277 7.39 -49.63 -1.64
C TYR A 277 7.55 -50.96 -0.88
N VAL A 278 6.43 -51.56 -0.47
CA VAL A 278 6.39 -52.82 0.32
C VAL A 278 7.02 -54.00 -0.43
N ASP A 279 7.02 -53.97 -1.77
CA ASP A 279 7.70 -54.95 -2.63
C ASP A 279 9.23 -54.76 -2.72
N GLY A 280 9.77 -53.73 -2.06
CA GLY A 280 11.18 -53.37 -2.05
C GLY A 280 11.63 -52.51 -3.24
N THR A 281 10.71 -52.15 -4.15
CA THR A 281 11.04 -51.23 -5.24
C THR A 281 11.19 -49.79 -4.74
N GLU A 282 12.09 -49.03 -5.37
CA GLU A 282 12.32 -47.63 -5.04
C GLU A 282 12.01 -46.73 -6.24
N GLN A 283 11.45 -45.55 -5.94
CA GLN A 283 11.21 -44.50 -6.91
C GLN A 283 11.84 -43.20 -6.41
N SER A 284 12.71 -42.62 -7.25
CA SER A 284 13.28 -41.29 -7.02
C SER A 284 12.56 -40.23 -7.83
N ILE A 285 12.24 -39.11 -7.19
CA ILE A 285 11.74 -37.90 -7.82
C ILE A 285 12.79 -36.83 -7.61
N ASN A 286 13.51 -36.50 -8.68
CA ASN A 286 14.66 -35.61 -8.58
C ASN A 286 14.24 -34.14 -8.60
N LYS A 287 14.91 -33.31 -7.81
CA LYS A 287 14.80 -31.84 -7.76
C LYS A 287 13.38 -31.34 -7.53
N THR A 288 12.69 -31.96 -6.57
CA THR A 288 11.32 -31.57 -6.21
C THR A 288 11.22 -30.18 -5.59
N GLN A 289 12.29 -29.76 -4.90
CA GLN A 289 12.45 -28.43 -4.31
C GLN A 289 13.95 -28.14 -4.17
N SER A 290 14.30 -26.91 -3.77
CA SER A 290 15.66 -26.58 -3.36
C SER A 290 15.68 -25.85 -2.02
N ILE A 291 16.78 -26.01 -1.30
CA ILE A 291 17.12 -25.33 -0.04
C ILE A 291 18.36 -24.48 -0.27
N VAL A 292 18.39 -23.24 0.23
CA VAL A 292 19.59 -22.41 0.20
C VAL A 292 20.12 -22.24 1.63
N VAL A 293 21.34 -22.73 1.88
CA VAL A 293 22.01 -22.54 3.18
C VAL A 293 23.05 -21.44 3.05
N LEU A 294 23.04 -20.50 3.98
CA LEU A 294 23.97 -19.37 4.03
C LEU A 294 25.01 -19.56 5.13
N ASN A 295 26.27 -19.24 4.86
CA ASN A 295 27.30 -19.18 5.90
C ASN A 295 28.17 -17.92 5.75
N ASN A 296 28.48 -17.27 6.86
CA ASN A 296 29.24 -16.00 6.93
C ASN A 296 28.71 -14.89 6.01
N ASN A 297 27.39 -14.82 5.79
CA ASN A 297 26.73 -13.89 4.87
C ASN A 297 25.46 -13.36 5.56
N LYS A 298 25.21 -12.04 5.60
CA LYS A 298 24.01 -11.46 6.25
C LYS A 298 22.87 -11.14 5.26
N CYS A 299 23.00 -11.50 4.01
CA CYS A 299 22.03 -11.25 2.94
C CYS A 299 21.18 -12.49 2.71
N LEU A 300 20.06 -12.56 3.43
CA LEU A 300 19.11 -13.65 3.37
C LEU A 300 18.33 -13.62 2.06
N LEU A 301 18.21 -14.75 1.37
CA LEU A 301 17.39 -14.85 0.17
C LEU A 301 15.89 -14.94 0.54
N ILE A 302 15.05 -14.13 -0.11
CA ILE A 302 13.62 -14.03 0.25
C ILE A 302 12.74 -15.01 -0.59
N ASN A 303 13.22 -15.49 -1.74
CA ASN A 303 12.46 -16.36 -2.65
C ASN A 303 13.22 -17.63 -3.07
N THR A 304 12.51 -18.75 -3.26
CA THR A 304 13.03 -20.11 -3.52
C THR A 304 13.67 -20.29 -4.89
N GLU A 305 13.23 -19.53 -5.90
CA GLU A 305 13.72 -19.65 -7.28
C GLU A 305 15.06 -18.93 -7.46
N TRP A 306 16.01 -19.32 -6.63
CA TRP A 306 17.37 -18.83 -6.69
C TRP A 306 18.02 -19.22 -8.02
N GLY A 307 18.51 -18.23 -8.75
CA GLY A 307 19.45 -18.45 -9.84
C GLY A 307 20.81 -17.88 -9.54
N ASN A 308 21.78 -18.28 -10.35
CA ASN A 308 23.16 -17.84 -10.22
C ASN A 308 23.23 -16.30 -10.16
N PRO A 309 23.76 -15.70 -9.07
CA PRO A 309 23.83 -14.26 -8.91
C PRO A 309 24.68 -13.55 -9.96
N SER A 310 25.61 -14.27 -10.60
CA SER A 310 26.36 -13.75 -11.74
C SER A 310 25.49 -13.54 -12.98
N GLU A 311 24.45 -14.37 -13.13
CA GLU A 311 23.54 -14.37 -14.28
C GLU A 311 22.33 -13.46 -14.04
N LYS A 312 21.75 -13.49 -12.84
CA LYS A 312 20.57 -12.70 -12.46
C LYS A 312 20.92 -11.36 -11.82
N GLN A 313 20.04 -10.37 -11.94
CA GLN A 313 20.18 -9.09 -11.26
C GLN A 313 19.71 -9.21 -9.81
N ASN A 314 20.50 -8.69 -8.86
CA ASN A 314 20.15 -8.78 -7.45
C ASN A 314 19.42 -7.50 -7.00
N ILE A 315 18.31 -7.66 -6.30
CA ILE A 315 17.58 -6.59 -5.60
C ILE A 315 17.74 -6.84 -4.11
N ILE A 316 18.40 -5.91 -3.43
CA ILE A 316 18.81 -6.07 -2.04
C ILE A 316 18.02 -5.07 -1.20
N PHE A 317 17.16 -5.58 -0.33
CA PHE A 317 16.47 -4.78 0.65
C PHE A 317 17.38 -4.54 1.86
N ALA A 318 17.56 -3.29 2.22
CA ALA A 318 18.28 -2.85 3.41
C ALA A 318 17.33 -2.07 4.34
N ALA A 319 17.66 -2.03 5.62
CA ALA A 319 16.84 -1.38 6.65
C ALA A 319 17.53 -0.12 7.18
N GLN A 320 16.79 0.99 7.25
CA GLN A 320 17.17 2.18 8.00
C GLN A 320 16.10 2.49 9.04
N ASN A 321 16.52 2.85 10.26
CA ASN A 321 15.61 3.16 11.37
C ASN A 321 14.75 1.96 11.85
N TYR A 322 15.28 0.73 11.75
CA TYR A 322 14.63 -0.49 12.28
C TYR A 322 15.37 -1.04 13.52
N GLU A 323 15.94 -0.17 14.36
CA GLU A 323 16.76 -0.58 15.51
C GLU A 323 15.98 -0.98 16.77
N ALA A 324 14.65 -0.79 16.78
CA ALA A 324 13.80 -1.20 17.89
C ALA A 324 13.80 -2.73 18.09
N ASP A 325 13.40 -3.20 19.28
CA ASP A 325 13.38 -4.62 19.63
C ASP A 325 12.57 -5.50 18.66
N ASP A 326 11.54 -4.95 18.02
CA ASP A 326 10.70 -5.58 16.99
C ASP A 326 11.08 -5.15 15.55
N GLY A 327 12.09 -4.31 15.40
CA GLY A 327 12.44 -3.63 14.16
C GLY A 327 12.78 -4.60 13.03
N TYR A 328 13.53 -5.67 13.29
CA TYR A 328 13.84 -6.66 12.24
C TYR A 328 12.64 -7.49 11.81
N GLN A 329 11.73 -7.83 12.73
CA GLN A 329 10.48 -8.52 12.37
C GLN A 329 9.59 -7.62 11.51
N ARG A 330 9.50 -6.34 11.88
CA ARG A 330 8.80 -5.33 11.09
C ARG A 330 9.44 -5.15 9.72
N PHE A 331 10.77 -5.05 9.64
CA PHE A 331 11.51 -4.96 8.38
C PHE A 331 11.22 -6.15 7.48
N GLY A 332 11.21 -7.38 8.01
CA GLY A 332 10.85 -8.56 7.26
C GLY A 332 9.43 -8.51 6.69
N THR A 333 8.48 -7.97 7.46
CA THR A 333 7.08 -7.77 7.02
C THR A 333 7.00 -6.70 5.93
N ASP A 334 7.69 -5.58 6.12
CA ASP A 334 7.71 -4.46 5.19
C ASP A 334 8.35 -4.84 3.84
N VAL A 335 9.43 -5.64 3.86
CA VAL A 335 10.02 -6.22 2.65
C VAL A 335 9.04 -7.13 1.92
N ASN A 336 8.32 -8.01 2.62
CA ASN A 336 7.34 -8.89 1.99
C ASN A 336 6.17 -8.11 1.37
N ASN A 337 5.70 -7.07 2.06
CA ASN A 337 4.68 -6.17 1.54
C ASN A 337 5.16 -5.45 0.28
N PHE A 338 6.38 -4.91 0.31
CA PHE A 338 7.00 -4.26 -0.86
C PHE A 338 7.14 -5.23 -2.03
N LEU A 339 7.61 -6.46 -1.78
CA LEU A 339 7.71 -7.51 -2.80
C LEU A 339 6.35 -7.85 -3.41
N SER A 340 5.28 -7.88 -2.61
CA SER A 340 3.93 -8.14 -3.14
C SER A 340 3.49 -7.06 -4.13
N VAL A 341 3.83 -5.80 -3.88
CA VAL A 341 3.58 -4.68 -4.81
C VAL A 341 4.48 -4.81 -6.03
N LEU A 342 5.76 -5.14 -5.85
CA LEU A 342 6.70 -5.31 -6.94
C LEU A 342 6.30 -6.46 -7.88
N PHE A 343 5.87 -7.60 -7.32
CA PHE A 343 5.37 -8.77 -8.04
C PHE A 343 4.02 -8.57 -8.70
N SER A 344 3.30 -7.47 -8.42
CA SER A 344 2.13 -7.09 -9.22
C SER A 344 2.49 -6.68 -10.65
N ILE A 345 3.79 -6.51 -10.93
CA ILE A 345 4.35 -6.30 -12.26
C ILE A 345 4.91 -7.64 -12.75
N ASP A 346 4.32 -8.17 -13.81
CA ASP A 346 4.57 -9.53 -14.34
C ASP A 346 6.06 -9.90 -14.40
N LYS A 347 6.93 -8.97 -14.82
CA LYS A 347 8.35 -9.30 -14.94
C LYS A 347 9.06 -9.52 -13.61
N PHE A 348 8.74 -8.76 -12.58
CA PHE A 348 9.35 -8.99 -11.26
C PHE A 348 8.83 -10.29 -10.64
N SER A 349 7.60 -10.71 -10.97
CA SER A 349 7.07 -12.01 -10.53
C SER A 349 7.72 -13.21 -11.22
N ASN A 350 8.21 -13.03 -12.45
CA ASN A 350 8.94 -14.05 -13.19
C ASN A 350 10.41 -14.07 -12.71
N ASN A 351 10.68 -14.80 -11.63
CA ASN A 351 11.95 -14.80 -10.89
C ASN A 351 13.17 -15.27 -11.70
N ASN A 352 13.03 -15.56 -12.99
CA ASN A 352 14.12 -16.02 -13.85
C ASN A 352 15.19 -14.94 -14.12
N GLU A 353 14.90 -13.67 -13.85
CA GLU A 353 15.86 -12.58 -14.08
C GLU A 353 16.39 -11.93 -12.80
N PHE A 354 15.68 -12.10 -11.68
CA PHE A 354 15.96 -11.40 -10.43
C PHE A 354 16.22 -12.35 -9.27
N ASN A 355 17.14 -11.96 -8.40
CA ASN A 355 17.24 -12.51 -7.06
C ASN A 355 16.87 -11.43 -6.05
N PHE A 356 16.14 -11.79 -5.00
CA PHE A 356 15.70 -10.86 -3.96
C PHE A 356 16.33 -11.22 -2.62
N TYR A 357 17.07 -10.28 -2.04
CA TYR A 357 17.78 -10.46 -0.78
C TYR A 357 17.30 -9.46 0.27
N ARG A 358 17.36 -9.87 1.53
CA ARG A 358 17.19 -9.03 2.70
C ARG A 358 18.51 -8.97 3.45
N LEU A 359 19.08 -7.79 3.58
CA LEU A 359 20.25 -7.58 4.43
C LEU A 359 19.80 -7.57 5.90
N GLU A 360 20.16 -8.60 6.66
CA GLU A 360 19.90 -8.74 8.11
C GLU A 360 20.83 -7.83 8.94
N GLN A 361 20.85 -6.56 8.57
CA GLN A 361 21.55 -5.49 9.28
C GLN A 361 20.85 -4.16 9.04
N SER A 362 20.36 -3.56 10.13
CA SER A 362 19.86 -2.18 10.16
C SER A 362 21.03 -1.20 10.18
N LEU A 363 20.85 -0.09 9.47
CA LEU A 363 21.75 1.04 9.50
C LEU A 363 21.27 2.05 10.55
N SER A 364 22.15 2.35 11.51
CA SER A 364 21.95 3.42 12.52
C SER A 364 22.06 4.82 11.91
N TYR A 365 22.87 4.95 10.86
CA TYR A 365 23.09 6.18 10.13
C TYR A 365 23.24 5.89 8.65
N PHE A 366 22.58 6.69 7.82
CA PHE A 366 22.63 6.53 6.37
C PHE A 366 23.75 7.34 5.74
N ASN A 367 24.63 6.63 5.06
CA ASN A 367 25.66 7.16 4.18
C ASN A 367 25.83 6.17 3.03
N ILE A 368 25.72 6.64 1.79
CA ILE A 368 25.76 5.79 0.59
C ILE A 368 27.03 4.93 0.54
N PRO A 369 28.26 5.49 0.62
CA PRO A 369 29.49 4.69 0.75
C PRO A 369 29.45 3.62 1.83
N THR A 370 28.93 3.95 3.02
CA THR A 370 28.82 2.99 4.13
C THR A 370 27.84 1.87 3.81
N LEU A 371 26.65 2.17 3.27
CA LEU A 371 25.68 1.18 2.83
C LEU A 371 26.27 0.26 1.76
N ILE A 372 26.89 0.83 0.72
CA ILE A 372 27.51 0.06 -0.37
C ILE A 372 28.59 -0.86 0.18
N ASN A 373 29.43 -0.40 1.10
CA ASN A 373 30.46 -1.21 1.73
C ASN A 373 29.87 -2.35 2.58
N ILE A 374 28.82 -2.09 3.34
CA ILE A 374 28.11 -3.12 4.12
C ILE A 374 27.51 -4.16 3.18
N VAL A 375 26.82 -3.73 2.13
CA VAL A 375 26.23 -4.63 1.13
C VAL A 375 27.31 -5.42 0.40
N SER A 376 28.42 -4.82 -0.02
CA SER A 376 29.50 -5.56 -0.70
C SER A 376 30.18 -6.59 0.20
N ASN A 377 30.30 -6.29 1.51
CA ASN A 377 30.93 -7.19 2.46
C ASN A 377 30.01 -8.35 2.87
N PHE A 378 28.71 -8.10 2.98
CA PHE A 378 27.75 -9.11 3.45
C PHE A 378 27.00 -9.82 2.33
N CYS A 379 26.90 -9.25 1.13
CA CYS A 379 26.27 -9.88 -0.04
C CYS A 379 27.36 -10.21 -1.09
N PRO A 380 27.97 -11.41 -1.06
CA PRO A 380 29.17 -11.74 -1.85
C PRO A 380 29.02 -11.66 -3.37
N SER A 381 27.78 -11.55 -3.86
CA SER A 381 27.46 -11.44 -5.29
C SER A 381 26.98 -10.06 -5.71
N TYR A 382 27.03 -9.09 -4.82
CA TYR A 382 26.64 -7.72 -5.13
C TYR A 382 27.58 -7.09 -6.17
N SER A 383 27.00 -6.46 -7.18
CA SER A 383 27.67 -5.66 -8.19
C SER A 383 27.07 -4.26 -8.25
N ASN A 384 27.86 -3.24 -7.91
CA ASN A 384 27.44 -1.82 -7.96
C ASN A 384 27.04 -1.32 -9.36
N LYS A 385 27.37 -2.06 -10.43
CA LYS A 385 26.97 -1.74 -11.81
C LYS A 385 25.63 -2.34 -12.20
N LYS A 386 25.28 -3.48 -11.62
CA LYS A 386 24.13 -4.32 -12.02
C LYS A 386 22.99 -4.23 -11.01
N ASP A 387 23.31 -4.29 -9.73
CA ASP A 387 22.35 -4.58 -8.67
C ASP A 387 21.71 -3.31 -8.12
N LEU A 388 20.49 -3.47 -7.60
CA LEU A 388 19.70 -2.40 -6.99
C LEU A 388 19.67 -2.62 -5.47
N ILE A 389 19.96 -1.58 -4.71
CA ILE A 389 19.72 -1.57 -3.26
C ILE A 389 18.45 -0.76 -3.01
N ILE A 390 17.46 -1.36 -2.36
CA ILE A 390 16.25 -0.68 -1.88
C ILE A 390 16.37 -0.55 -0.36
N LEU A 391 16.70 0.65 0.09
CA LEU A 391 16.75 1.01 1.50
C LEU A 391 15.34 1.45 1.95
N LEU A 392 14.72 0.62 2.77
CA LEU A 392 13.43 0.95 3.38
C LEU A 392 13.67 1.85 4.59
N ASP A 393 12.99 3.00 4.61
CA ASP A 393 12.99 3.94 5.73
C ASP A 393 11.56 4.43 5.98
N ASN A 394 11.02 4.11 7.16
CA ASN A 394 9.65 4.49 7.54
C ASN A 394 9.44 6.00 7.66
N ASN A 395 10.51 6.78 7.80
CA ASN A 395 10.45 8.24 7.92
C ASN A 395 10.60 8.95 6.57
N GLU A 396 10.86 8.22 5.49
CA GLU A 396 11.06 8.81 4.18
C GLU A 396 9.70 9.19 3.56
N ASP A 397 9.57 10.46 3.17
CA ASP A 397 8.34 11.00 2.58
C ASP A 397 8.24 10.63 1.09
N TYR A 398 9.36 10.66 0.37
CA TYR A 398 9.40 10.47 -1.09
C TYR A 398 10.36 9.36 -1.49
N CYS A 399 10.16 8.76 -2.67
CA CYS A 399 11.19 7.90 -3.23
C CYS A 399 12.36 8.75 -3.71
N ILE A 400 13.57 8.47 -3.21
CA ILE A 400 14.80 9.14 -3.61
C ILE A 400 15.72 8.11 -4.28
N LEU A 401 16.14 8.40 -5.51
CA LEU A 401 17.15 7.61 -6.22
C LEU A 401 18.51 8.28 -6.05
N GLU A 402 19.42 7.58 -5.39
CA GLU A 402 20.77 8.04 -5.10
C GLU A 402 21.80 7.13 -5.80
N ASN A 403 22.84 7.74 -6.37
CA ASN A 403 23.92 7.04 -7.08
C ASN A 403 23.41 6.04 -8.15
N LEU A 404 22.27 6.33 -8.79
CA LEU A 404 21.59 5.54 -9.84
C LEU A 404 21.12 4.13 -9.44
N ARG A 405 21.52 3.59 -8.28
CA ARG A 405 21.31 2.19 -7.87
C ARG A 405 20.94 2.02 -6.41
N VAL A 406 20.83 3.10 -5.63
CA VAL A 406 20.34 3.08 -4.26
C VAL A 406 19.02 3.82 -4.23
N VAL A 407 17.94 3.11 -3.94
CA VAL A 407 16.61 3.68 -3.76
C VAL A 407 16.35 3.78 -2.28
N ARG A 408 16.09 4.98 -1.78
CA ARG A 408 15.61 5.20 -0.41
C ARG A 408 14.13 5.53 -0.46
N VAL A 409 13.32 4.77 0.27
CA VAL A 409 11.86 4.87 0.15
C VAL A 409 11.13 4.36 1.38
N ASN A 410 9.94 4.90 1.62
CA ASN A 410 8.98 4.32 2.56
C ASN A 410 8.60 2.89 2.15
N PRO A 411 8.42 1.93 3.07
CA PRO A 411 7.90 0.62 2.71
C PRO A 411 6.47 0.63 2.17
N GLN A 412 5.66 1.63 2.51
CA GLN A 412 4.29 1.78 2.00
C GLN A 412 4.31 2.45 0.64
N VAL A 413 4.30 1.66 -0.44
CA VAL A 413 4.33 2.18 -1.81
C VAL A 413 3.23 1.61 -2.70
N LEU A 414 2.91 2.36 -3.74
CA LEU A 414 2.22 1.88 -4.93
C LEU A 414 3.16 2.02 -6.13
N LEU A 415 2.99 1.15 -7.13
CA LEU A 415 3.70 1.25 -8.40
C LEU A 415 2.73 1.63 -9.51
N TYR A 416 3.18 2.46 -10.44
CA TYR A 416 2.44 2.75 -11.66
C TYR A 416 2.31 1.47 -12.51
N LYS A 417 1.08 1.07 -12.86
CA LYS A 417 0.77 -0.17 -13.59
C LYS A 417 1.37 -0.26 -15.01
N ASN A 418 1.90 0.84 -15.55
CA ASN A 418 2.32 0.93 -16.95
C ASN A 418 3.78 0.50 -17.19
N ILE A 419 4.48 -0.10 -16.21
CA ILE A 419 5.82 -0.64 -16.45
C ILE A 419 5.70 -1.84 -17.40
N THR A 420 6.06 -1.65 -18.67
CA THR A 420 6.08 -2.73 -19.65
C THR A 420 7.39 -3.52 -19.58
N ASN A 421 7.37 -4.74 -20.09
CA ASN A 421 8.54 -5.63 -20.13
C ASN A 421 9.78 -5.03 -20.84
N ALA A 422 9.59 -4.07 -21.76
CA ALA A 422 10.69 -3.46 -22.49
C ALA A 422 11.44 -2.38 -21.67
N GLN A 423 10.85 -1.90 -20.57
CA GLN A 423 11.31 -0.69 -19.89
C GLN A 423 12.09 -0.97 -18.60
N ILE A 424 12.34 -2.23 -18.24
CA ILE A 424 12.93 -2.59 -16.93
C ILE A 424 14.27 -1.91 -16.66
N ASN A 425 15.15 -1.85 -17.65
CA ASN A 425 16.44 -1.17 -17.50
C ASN A 425 16.24 0.34 -17.26
N GLU A 426 15.25 0.95 -17.90
CA GLU A 426 14.85 2.34 -17.67
C GLU A 426 14.22 2.49 -16.28
N THR A 427 13.40 1.53 -15.85
CA THR A 427 12.82 1.46 -14.50
C THR A 427 13.91 1.40 -13.44
N PHE A 428 15.01 0.69 -13.65
CA PHE A 428 16.10 0.73 -12.68
C PHE A 428 16.88 2.04 -12.70
N ALA A 429 17.04 2.67 -13.87
CA ALA A 429 17.72 3.94 -14.00
C ALA A 429 16.91 5.12 -13.41
N ASP A 430 15.59 4.97 -13.31
CA ASP A 430 14.68 5.99 -12.78
C ASP A 430 13.56 5.36 -11.91
N PHE A 431 13.95 4.52 -10.95
CA PHE A 431 12.98 3.73 -10.18
C PHE A 431 11.92 4.58 -9.47
N CYS A 432 12.31 5.75 -8.97
CA CYS A 432 11.43 6.61 -8.21
C CYS A 432 10.37 7.36 -9.03
N SER A 433 10.50 7.45 -10.36
CA SER A 433 9.40 7.96 -11.18
C SER A 433 8.23 7.00 -11.23
N TYR A 434 8.49 5.70 -11.08
CA TYR A 434 7.47 4.64 -11.07
C TYR A 434 6.87 4.35 -9.70
N VAL A 435 7.43 4.92 -8.63
CA VAL A 435 6.97 4.73 -7.25
C VAL A 435 6.08 5.90 -6.82
N LEU A 436 4.96 5.55 -6.19
CA LEU A 436 4.06 6.45 -5.49
C LEU A 436 4.14 6.18 -3.99
N THR A 437 4.75 7.12 -3.26
CA THR A 437 4.70 7.15 -1.80
C THR A 437 3.40 7.82 -1.33
N PRO A 438 2.99 7.65 -0.06
CA PRO A 438 1.77 8.27 0.45
C PRO A 438 1.82 9.80 0.36
N LYS A 439 2.98 10.40 0.63
CA LYS A 439 3.19 11.84 0.51
C LYS A 439 3.11 12.32 -0.94
N LYS A 440 3.77 11.62 -1.88
CA LYS A 440 3.68 11.93 -3.32
C LYS A 440 2.24 11.85 -3.82
N LEU A 441 1.51 10.79 -3.45
CA LEU A 441 0.09 10.65 -3.78
C LEU A 441 -0.75 11.78 -3.18
N ALA A 442 -0.53 12.13 -1.92
CA ALA A 442 -1.23 13.24 -1.27
C ALA A 442 -0.96 14.57 -1.97
N ASP A 443 0.29 14.85 -2.34
CA ASP A 443 0.66 16.06 -3.06
C ASP A 443 0.08 16.08 -4.47
N GLU A 444 0.05 14.95 -5.19
CA GLU A 444 -0.61 14.84 -6.49
C GLU A 444 -2.12 15.09 -6.39
N ILE A 445 -2.78 14.58 -5.33
CA ILE A 445 -4.20 14.87 -5.04
C ILE A 445 -4.41 16.35 -4.72
N ILE A 446 -3.55 16.95 -3.89
CA ILE A 446 -3.62 18.38 -3.55
C ILE A 446 -3.44 19.22 -4.81
N ILE A 447 -2.43 18.93 -5.63
CA ILE A 447 -2.21 19.61 -6.90
C ILE A 447 -3.45 19.43 -7.79
N PHE A 448 -3.98 18.21 -7.92
CA PHE A 448 -5.16 17.94 -8.74
C PHE A 448 -6.40 18.69 -8.26
N ALA A 449 -6.60 18.84 -6.94
CA ALA A 449 -7.79 19.44 -6.35
C ALA A 449 -7.69 20.95 -6.05
N THR A 450 -6.49 21.54 -6.09
CA THR A 450 -6.29 22.96 -5.76
C THR A 450 -6.81 23.84 -6.88
N PRO A 451 -7.86 24.65 -6.66
CA PRO A 451 -8.35 25.57 -7.68
C PRO A 451 -7.35 26.71 -7.91
N PRO A 452 -7.44 27.40 -9.07
CA PRO A 452 -6.70 28.64 -9.26
C PRO A 452 -6.99 29.66 -8.16
N LYS A 453 -6.07 30.58 -7.94
CA LYS A 453 -6.22 31.74 -7.06
C LYS A 453 -6.40 32.99 -7.91
N ILE A 454 -7.40 33.79 -7.55
CA ILE A 454 -7.61 35.13 -8.11
C ILE A 454 -7.40 36.14 -6.99
N VAL A 455 -6.50 37.10 -7.18
CA VAL A 455 -6.26 38.19 -6.25
C VAL A 455 -6.56 39.49 -6.97
N VAL A 456 -7.54 40.25 -6.49
CA VAL A 456 -7.82 41.58 -7.02
C VAL A 456 -6.89 42.56 -6.31
N ASN A 457 -6.08 43.29 -7.09
CA ASN A 457 -5.03 44.18 -6.58
C ASN A 457 -5.54 45.63 -6.40
N THR A 458 -6.77 45.90 -6.83
CA THR A 458 -7.44 47.19 -6.66
C THR A 458 -8.21 47.19 -5.34
N LEU A 459 -7.98 48.22 -4.51
CA LEU A 459 -8.44 48.30 -3.12
C LEU A 459 -9.97 48.23 -2.99
N ASP A 460 -10.46 47.54 -1.95
CA ASP A 460 -11.89 47.35 -1.65
C ASP A 460 -12.65 48.68 -1.45
N ASN A 461 -13.88 48.76 -1.98
CA ASN A 461 -14.82 49.90 -1.93
C ASN A 461 -14.34 51.19 -2.59
N LEU A 462 -14.22 51.17 -3.92
CA LEU A 462 -13.96 52.38 -4.68
C LEU A 462 -15.27 52.97 -5.21
N THR A 463 -15.81 53.96 -4.49
CA THR A 463 -16.74 54.92 -5.09
C THR A 463 -15.97 55.77 -6.09
N TYR A 464 -16.21 55.53 -7.38
CA TYR A 464 -15.60 56.32 -8.45
C TYR A 464 -16.56 57.42 -8.91
N ASN A 465 -16.04 58.64 -9.06
CA ASN A 465 -16.77 59.75 -9.68
C ASN A 465 -16.68 59.71 -11.22
N THR A 466 -16.00 58.71 -11.76
CA THR A 466 -15.77 58.51 -13.18
C THR A 466 -16.38 57.19 -13.62
N GLY A 467 -17.04 57.16 -14.78
CA GLY A 467 -17.56 55.93 -15.38
C GLY A 467 -16.48 54.99 -15.90
N ILE A 468 -15.19 55.25 -15.67
CA ILE A 468 -14.06 54.45 -16.14
C ILE A 468 -13.23 54.01 -14.95
N ILE A 469 -12.96 52.70 -14.84
CA ILE A 469 -12.15 52.09 -13.78
C ILE A 469 -11.07 51.24 -14.41
N ASN A 470 -9.86 51.28 -13.84
CA ASN A 470 -8.80 50.33 -14.17
C ASN A 470 -8.75 49.25 -13.08
N LEU A 471 -9.15 48.03 -13.44
CA LEU A 471 -9.15 46.86 -12.58
C LEU A 471 -7.85 46.09 -12.79
N SER A 472 -7.03 45.95 -11.74
CA SER A 472 -5.84 45.09 -11.75
C SER A 472 -6.08 43.83 -10.90
N PHE A 473 -5.67 42.67 -11.41
CA PHE A 473 -5.80 41.39 -10.72
C PHE A 473 -4.69 40.41 -11.13
N THR A 474 -4.38 39.48 -10.24
CA THR A 474 -3.43 38.39 -10.43
C THR A 474 -4.17 37.05 -10.45
N VAL A 475 -3.87 36.20 -11.43
CA VAL A 475 -4.36 34.83 -11.52
C VAL A 475 -3.17 33.88 -11.45
N SER A 476 -3.20 32.93 -10.51
CA SER A 476 -2.18 31.89 -10.35
C SER A 476 -2.81 30.52 -10.10
N ALA A 477 -2.10 29.43 -10.40
CA ALA A 477 -2.53 28.07 -10.07
C ALA A 477 -1.32 27.15 -9.92
N LEU A 478 -1.55 25.96 -9.36
CA LEU A 478 -0.57 24.87 -9.39
C LEU A 478 -0.60 24.10 -10.72
N ASN A 479 -1.66 24.27 -11.52
CA ASN A 479 -1.85 23.59 -12.79
C ASN A 479 -2.03 24.58 -13.94
N TYR A 480 -1.09 24.57 -14.88
CA TYR A 480 -1.16 25.37 -16.11
C TYR A 480 -1.46 24.51 -17.35
N PRO A 481 -2.10 25.06 -18.40
CA PRO A 481 -2.52 26.45 -18.53
C PRO A 481 -3.80 26.78 -17.73
N ILE A 482 -3.99 28.06 -17.44
CA ILE A 482 -5.20 28.61 -16.82
C ILE A 482 -5.96 29.44 -17.86
N ASN A 483 -7.23 29.15 -18.03
CA ASN A 483 -8.17 30.01 -18.75
C ASN A 483 -8.85 30.94 -17.74
N TYR A 484 -8.81 32.25 -17.95
CA TYR A 484 -9.54 33.19 -17.11
C TYR A 484 -10.38 34.14 -17.93
N SER A 485 -11.51 34.53 -17.35
CA SER A 485 -12.50 35.38 -17.99
C SER A 485 -13.00 36.43 -17.00
N VAL A 486 -13.23 37.64 -17.49
CA VAL A 486 -13.80 38.74 -16.70
C VAL A 486 -15.16 39.11 -17.28
N PHE A 487 -16.15 39.26 -16.41
CA PHE A 487 -17.52 39.62 -16.74
C PHE A 487 -17.93 40.89 -16.01
N LEU A 488 -18.69 41.74 -16.68
CA LEU A 488 -19.38 42.90 -16.12
C LEU A 488 -20.89 42.71 -16.37
N GLU A 489 -21.71 42.66 -15.33
CA GLU A 489 -23.17 42.46 -15.47
C GLU A 489 -23.54 41.27 -16.37
N ASN A 490 -22.83 40.14 -16.21
CA ASN A 490 -22.90 38.92 -17.04
C ASN A 490 -22.37 39.04 -18.47
N SER A 491 -21.93 40.21 -18.92
CA SER A 491 -21.30 40.40 -20.24
C SER A 491 -19.81 40.06 -20.18
N LEU A 492 -19.35 39.17 -21.07
CA LEU A 492 -17.94 38.80 -21.17
C LEU A 492 -17.11 39.98 -21.69
N ILE A 493 -16.15 40.44 -20.88
CA ILE A 493 -15.24 41.54 -21.21
C ILE A 493 -13.89 41.02 -21.70
N LEU A 494 -13.37 40.00 -21.02
CA LEU A 494 -12.04 39.44 -21.28
C LEU A 494 -12.10 37.92 -21.21
N ASN A 495 -11.37 37.23 -22.10
CA ASN A 495 -11.09 35.82 -21.99
C ASN A 495 -9.66 35.54 -22.48
N LYS A 496 -8.81 34.97 -21.63
CA LYS A 496 -7.39 34.73 -21.93
C LYS A 496 -6.93 33.37 -21.38
N VAL A 497 -5.82 32.88 -21.93
CA VAL A 497 -5.13 31.67 -21.48
C VAL A 497 -3.72 32.07 -21.05
N SER A 498 -3.28 31.60 -19.88
CA SER A 498 -1.91 31.80 -19.39
C SER A 498 -1.23 30.48 -19.10
N ALA A 499 0.05 30.36 -19.48
CA ALA A 499 0.90 29.22 -19.16
C ALA A 499 1.62 29.37 -17.81
N GLU A 500 1.52 30.54 -17.19
CA GLU A 500 2.15 30.90 -15.92
C GLU A 500 1.31 31.90 -15.13
N GLU A 501 1.76 32.24 -13.91
CA GLU A 501 1.12 33.26 -13.10
C GLU A 501 1.13 34.60 -13.85
N ILE A 502 -0.02 35.26 -13.92
CA ILE A 502 -0.15 36.51 -14.67
C ILE A 502 -0.88 37.56 -13.84
N THR A 503 -0.35 38.78 -13.88
CA THR A 503 -1.06 39.98 -13.43
C THR A 503 -1.55 40.72 -14.66
N ASP A 504 -2.86 40.89 -14.77
CA ASP A 504 -3.50 41.58 -15.88
C ASP A 504 -4.22 42.84 -15.37
N SER A 505 -4.52 43.75 -16.29
CA SER A 505 -5.28 44.96 -15.98
C SER A 505 -6.25 45.29 -17.09
N ILE A 506 -7.49 45.61 -16.74
CA ILE A 506 -8.55 45.93 -17.69
C ILE A 506 -9.21 47.25 -17.36
N VAL A 507 -9.61 47.98 -18.40
CA VAL A 507 -10.40 49.19 -18.26
C VAL A 507 -11.88 48.83 -18.41
N LEU A 508 -12.68 49.15 -17.39
CA LEU A 508 -14.11 48.90 -17.34
C LEU A 508 -14.89 50.22 -17.42
N ASN A 509 -15.91 50.25 -18.25
CA ASN A 509 -16.85 51.36 -18.34
C ASN A 509 -18.10 51.02 -17.52
N LEU A 510 -18.28 51.68 -16.37
CA LEU A 510 -19.40 51.45 -15.47
C LEU A 510 -20.56 52.41 -15.73
N THR A 511 -21.76 51.93 -15.47
CA THR A 511 -22.97 52.77 -15.45
C THR A 511 -23.24 53.31 -14.05
N ASN A 512 -24.01 54.39 -13.95
CA ASN A 512 -24.43 54.92 -12.65
C ASN A 512 -25.22 53.86 -11.87
N GLY A 513 -24.71 53.47 -10.71
CA GLY A 513 -25.31 52.44 -9.85
C GLY A 513 -24.28 51.46 -9.31
N THR A 514 -24.76 50.34 -8.75
CA THR A 514 -23.94 49.19 -8.36
C THR A 514 -23.68 48.35 -9.60
N ASN A 515 -22.42 48.00 -9.88
CA ASN A 515 -22.06 47.18 -11.02
C ASN A 515 -21.35 45.90 -10.54
N ALA A 516 -21.87 44.73 -10.90
CA ALA A 516 -21.28 43.45 -10.54
C ALA A 516 -20.16 43.06 -11.51
N ILE A 517 -18.96 42.84 -10.96
CA ILE A 517 -17.81 42.33 -11.71
C ILE A 517 -17.48 40.94 -11.20
N LEU A 518 -17.31 39.99 -12.13
CA LEU A 518 -16.95 38.61 -11.85
C LEU A 518 -15.69 38.24 -12.63
N ILE A 519 -14.66 37.82 -11.92
CA ILE A 519 -13.49 37.16 -12.50
C ILE A 519 -13.66 35.67 -12.27
N SER A 520 -13.60 34.87 -13.33
CA SER A 520 -13.57 33.41 -13.25
C SER A 520 -12.26 32.88 -13.80
N SER A 521 -11.75 31.80 -13.25
CA SER A 521 -10.60 31.10 -13.78
C SER A 521 -10.79 29.60 -13.72
N LYS A 522 -10.15 28.88 -14.63
CA LYS A 522 -10.23 27.43 -14.81
C LYS A 522 -8.88 26.87 -15.22
N ASP A 523 -8.33 25.95 -14.45
CA ASP A 523 -7.06 25.28 -14.78
C ASP A 523 -7.22 24.11 -15.77
N LYS A 524 -6.09 23.47 -16.13
CA LYS A 524 -6.04 22.28 -16.99
C LYS A 524 -6.88 21.11 -16.46
N ASN A 525 -7.01 21.00 -15.14
CA ASN A 525 -7.76 19.94 -14.45
C ASN A 525 -9.24 20.30 -14.28
N LYS A 526 -9.66 21.44 -14.84
CA LYS A 526 -11.03 21.97 -14.81
C LYS A 526 -11.46 22.47 -13.43
N ASN A 527 -10.54 22.64 -12.48
CA ASN A 527 -10.84 23.31 -11.21
C ASN A 527 -11.17 24.77 -11.50
N LYS A 528 -12.19 25.30 -10.83
CA LYS A 528 -12.68 26.66 -11.06
C LYS A 528 -12.47 27.52 -9.82
N ALA A 529 -12.17 28.78 -10.04
CA ALA A 529 -12.21 29.81 -9.02
C ALA A 529 -12.98 31.03 -9.51
N PHE A 530 -13.54 31.76 -8.56
CA PHE A 530 -14.34 32.96 -8.82
C PHE A 530 -13.95 34.04 -7.81
N SER A 531 -13.89 35.28 -8.29
CA SER A 531 -13.82 36.48 -7.46
C SER A 531 -14.88 37.44 -7.93
N SER A 532 -15.74 37.91 -7.03
CA SER A 532 -16.83 38.83 -7.34
C SER A 532 -16.77 40.05 -6.44
N PHE A 533 -17.01 41.23 -7.02
CA PHE A 533 -17.08 42.49 -6.30
C PHE A 533 -18.10 43.43 -6.96
N TYR A 534 -18.56 44.43 -6.20
CA TYR A 534 -19.73 45.27 -6.51
C TYR A 534 -19.41 46.76 -6.43
#